data_AF-A0A2U1JVR5-F1
#
_entry.id   AF-A0A2U1JVR5-F1
#
_cell.length_a   1.000
_cell.length_b   1.000
_cell.length_c   1.000
_cell.angle_alpha   90.00
_cell.angle_beta   90.00
_cell.angle_gamma   90.00
#
_symmetry.space_group_name_H-M   'P 1'
#
loop_
_entity.id
_entity.type
_entity.pdbx_description
1 polymer ?
#
loop_
_entity_poly.entity_id
_entity_poly.type
_entity_poly.pdbx_seq_one_letter_code
_entity_poly.pdbx_strand_id
1 'polypeptide(L)'
;MRYKEKNNDKKQTALDNKRKERNFLIFWIIIGLFALLLLWKIAITPFEIDFSILLTFLLALFTIGISLLFYIKVNQTLRSVKQLLDSHPVEPVEKQLLDSHPVEPVEKQAKAATSEVEMETKDDMANESVNDEGLDEFETTMSNDVQVEDSLNDEEPEEVHKYTINEATARIEAEEKTLKLKEEERNQLLEKLLHKADLDDEEKQMYITQLEKVNYDLFNLRSNLNQLRKKINSSLSEMFVLEKTKQVRDVVEKLGPEFVSSGSFADINSRFQVLKDELPESVIDLLRSNEYIDSNNNLNRKGYREFLKSAKKML
;
A
#
# COMPACT_ATOMS: atom_id res chain seq x y z
N MET A 1 41.91 25.45 -50.25
CA MET A 1 42.33 25.40 -48.83
C MET A 1 41.53 24.42 -47.95
N ARG A 2 40.42 23.80 -48.39
CA ARG A 2 39.60 22.87 -47.57
C ARG A 2 40.12 21.43 -47.37
N TYR A 3 41.24 21.03 -47.97
CA TYR A 3 41.73 19.64 -47.91
C TYR A 3 42.73 19.37 -46.78
N LYS A 4 43.32 20.40 -46.15
CA LYS A 4 44.26 20.21 -45.02
C LYS A 4 43.59 20.12 -43.64
N GLU A 5 42.34 20.59 -43.52
CA GLU A 5 41.63 20.67 -42.23
C GLU A 5 41.12 19.29 -41.76
N LYS A 6 40.58 18.47 -42.68
CA LYS A 6 40.06 17.13 -42.35
C LYS A 6 41.11 16.11 -41.87
N ASN A 7 42.40 16.33 -42.13
CA ASN A 7 43.46 15.40 -41.72
C ASN A 7 43.98 15.67 -40.30
N ASN A 8 43.80 16.88 -39.78
CA ASN A 8 44.16 17.18 -38.39
C ASN A 8 43.11 16.63 -37.40
N ASP A 9 41.82 16.70 -37.74
CA ASP A 9 40.74 16.16 -36.90
C ASP A 9 40.84 14.63 -36.72
N LYS A 10 41.23 13.90 -37.78
CA LYS A 10 41.46 12.45 -37.69
C LYS A 10 42.68 12.07 -36.85
N LYS A 11 43.73 12.90 -36.84
CA LYS A 11 44.90 12.68 -35.98
C LYS A 11 44.61 13.03 -34.52
N GLN A 12 43.82 14.08 -34.27
CA GLN A 12 43.40 14.48 -32.92
C GLN A 12 42.56 13.37 -32.26
N THR A 13 41.56 12.84 -32.97
CA THR A 13 40.68 11.78 -32.46
C THR A 13 41.42 10.45 -32.20
N ALA A 14 42.45 10.13 -33.01
CA ALA A 14 43.28 8.95 -32.78
C ALA A 14 44.17 9.07 -31.54
N LEU A 15 44.70 10.27 -31.24
CA LEU A 15 45.50 10.50 -30.04
C LEU A 15 44.66 10.51 -28.77
N ASP A 16 43.43 11.04 -28.83
CA ASP A 16 42.52 11.07 -27.69
C ASP A 16 41.99 9.67 -27.32
N ASN A 17 41.67 8.83 -28.31
CA ASN A 17 41.30 7.44 -28.06
C ASN A 17 42.45 6.65 -27.42
N LYS A 18 43.69 6.85 -27.90
CA LYS A 18 44.89 6.21 -27.31
C LYS A 18 45.17 6.68 -25.88
N ARG A 19 44.79 7.91 -25.52
CA ARG A 19 44.87 8.43 -24.14
C ARG A 19 43.81 7.80 -23.23
N LYS A 20 42.58 7.61 -23.73
CA LYS A 20 41.48 6.96 -22.98
C LYS A 20 41.79 5.51 -22.64
N GLU A 21 42.32 4.73 -23.59
CA GLU A 21 42.69 3.33 -23.35
C GLU A 21 43.76 3.18 -22.27
N ARG A 22 44.77 4.07 -22.25
CA ARG A 22 45.82 4.05 -21.23
C ARG A 22 45.28 4.34 -19.83
N ASN A 23 44.36 5.31 -19.72
CA ASN A 23 43.74 5.62 -18.44
C ASN A 23 42.88 4.47 -17.93
N PHE A 24 42.18 3.76 -18.84
CA PHE A 24 41.41 2.58 -18.49
C PHE A 24 42.30 1.45 -17.99
N LEU A 25 43.43 1.20 -18.66
CA LEU A 25 44.38 0.17 -18.26
C LEU A 25 45.02 0.47 -16.89
N ILE A 26 45.40 1.72 -16.63
CA ILE A 26 45.94 2.16 -15.33
C ILE A 26 44.90 1.96 -14.22
N PHE A 27 43.63 2.27 -14.48
CA PHE A 27 42.54 2.07 -13.52
C PHE A 27 42.39 0.60 -13.11
N TRP A 28 42.44 -0.32 -14.08
CA TRP A 28 42.41 -1.76 -13.80
C TRP A 28 43.63 -2.25 -13.01
N ILE A 29 44.83 -1.73 -13.31
CA ILE A 29 46.04 -2.05 -12.53
C ILE A 29 45.89 -1.58 -11.08
N ILE A 30 45.37 -0.38 -10.85
CA ILE A 30 45.15 0.17 -9.50
C ILE A 30 44.15 -0.69 -8.72
N ILE A 31 43.03 -1.07 -9.36
CA ILE A 31 42.04 -1.97 -8.76
C ILE A 31 42.65 -3.34 -8.42
N GLY A 32 43.43 -3.91 -9.33
CA GLY A 32 44.11 -5.19 -9.10
C GLY A 32 45.10 -5.12 -7.94
N LEU A 33 45.89 -4.05 -7.86
CA LEU A 33 46.82 -3.81 -6.76
C LEU A 33 46.09 -3.64 -5.42
N PHE A 34 44.97 -2.91 -5.42
CA PHE A 34 44.15 -2.72 -4.23
C PHE A 34 43.50 -4.04 -3.75
N ALA A 35 42.98 -4.85 -4.67
CA ALA A 35 42.43 -6.17 -4.35
C ALA A 35 43.49 -7.12 -3.80
N LEU A 36 44.71 -7.09 -4.35
CA LEU A 36 45.85 -7.86 -3.85
C LEU A 36 46.23 -7.44 -2.42
N LEU A 37 46.25 -6.13 -2.13
CA LEU A 37 46.50 -5.61 -0.78
C LEU A 37 45.40 -6.02 0.22
N LEU A 38 44.14 -6.02 -0.20
CA LEU A 38 43.03 -6.49 0.63
C LEU A 38 43.17 -7.98 0.94
N LEU A 39 43.46 -8.81 -0.07
CA LEU A 39 43.67 -10.25 0.12
C LEU A 39 44.88 -10.54 1.02
N TRP A 40 45.98 -9.81 0.82
CA TRP A 40 47.16 -9.93 1.65
C TRP A 40 46.89 -9.56 3.11
N LYS A 41 46.12 -8.48 3.32
CA LYS A 41 45.68 -8.07 4.65
C LYS A 41 44.80 -9.16 5.28
N ILE A 42 43.79 -9.64 4.55
CA ILE A 42 42.89 -10.73 4.97
C ILE A 42 43.65 -12.00 5.36
N ALA A 43 44.71 -12.36 4.65
CA ALA A 43 45.48 -13.57 4.92
C ALA A 43 46.36 -13.48 6.18
N ILE A 44 46.84 -12.29 6.55
CA ILE A 44 47.80 -12.11 7.66
C ILE A 44 47.11 -11.72 8.96
N THR A 45 46.02 -10.98 8.90
CA THR A 45 45.31 -10.59 10.13
C THR A 45 44.40 -11.73 10.59
N PRO A 46 44.56 -12.22 11.84
CA PRO A 46 43.59 -13.13 12.45
C PRO A 46 42.29 -12.35 12.64
N PHE A 47 41.36 -12.55 11.71
CA PHE A 47 40.07 -11.90 11.74
C PHE A 47 39.11 -12.76 12.56
N GLU A 48 38.78 -12.29 13.76
CA GLU A 48 37.51 -12.64 14.40
C GLU A 48 36.42 -11.83 13.67
N ILE A 49 35.94 -12.36 12.54
CA ILE A 49 34.83 -11.72 11.83
C ILE A 49 33.57 -11.99 12.65
N ASP A 50 33.16 -11.01 13.43
CA ASP A 50 31.83 -11.03 14.01
C ASP A 50 30.80 -11.14 12.88
N PHE A 51 29.92 -12.13 12.99
CA PHE A 51 28.85 -12.37 12.01
C PHE A 51 28.04 -11.10 11.74
N SER A 52 27.90 -10.22 12.74
CA SER A 52 27.26 -8.91 12.64
C SER A 52 27.91 -8.00 11.59
N ILE A 53 29.25 -7.98 11.49
CA ILE A 53 29.99 -7.13 10.54
C ILE A 53 29.78 -7.66 9.11
N LEU A 54 29.82 -8.98 8.93
CA LEU A 54 29.54 -9.61 7.63
C LEU A 54 28.11 -9.32 7.17
N LEU A 55 27.14 -9.47 8.08
CA LEU A 55 25.73 -9.21 7.81
C LEU A 55 25.48 -7.75 7.45
N THR A 56 26.06 -6.82 8.21
CA THR A 56 25.95 -5.37 7.94
C THR A 56 26.53 -5.01 6.58
N PHE A 57 27.68 -5.60 6.22
CA PHE A 57 28.28 -5.41 4.91
C PHE A 57 27.42 -5.99 3.77
N LEU A 58 26.84 -7.18 3.97
CA LEU A 58 25.92 -7.80 3.02
C LEU A 58 24.67 -6.94 2.80
N LEU A 59 24.09 -6.42 3.88
CA LEU A 59 22.95 -5.51 3.83
C LEU A 59 23.30 -4.23 3.07
N ALA A 60 24.45 -3.62 3.34
CA ALA A 60 24.89 -2.43 2.63
C ALA A 60 25.02 -2.66 1.12
N LEU A 61 25.59 -3.80 0.70
CA LEU A 61 25.64 -4.18 -0.72
C LEU A 61 24.24 -4.38 -1.32
N PHE A 62 23.33 -5.00 -0.57
CA PHE A 62 21.96 -5.20 -1.02
C PHE A 62 21.22 -3.87 -1.21
N THR A 63 21.37 -2.93 -0.28
CA THR A 63 20.81 -1.57 -0.36
C THR A 63 21.32 -0.83 -1.59
N ILE A 64 22.62 -0.90 -1.86
CA ILE A 64 23.22 -0.31 -3.08
C ILE A 64 22.65 -0.96 -4.34
N GLY A 65 22.51 -2.30 -4.34
CA GLY A 65 21.93 -3.05 -5.45
C GLY A 65 20.46 -2.67 -5.73
N ILE A 66 19.63 -2.55 -4.70
CA ILE A 66 18.24 -2.11 -4.83
C ILE A 66 18.19 -0.68 -5.36
N SER A 67 19.03 0.22 -4.85
CA SER A 67 19.09 1.62 -5.32
C SER A 67 19.38 1.70 -6.82
N LEU A 68 20.34 0.91 -7.31
CA LEU A 68 20.66 0.80 -8.74
C LEU A 68 19.49 0.25 -9.57
N LEU A 69 18.82 -0.79 -9.09
CA LEU A 69 17.64 -1.36 -9.76
C LEU A 69 16.49 -0.35 -9.84
N PHE A 70 16.24 0.38 -8.76
CA PHE A 70 15.21 1.42 -8.72
C PHE A 70 15.52 2.55 -9.70
N TYR A 71 16.77 3.03 -9.73
CA TYR A 71 17.22 4.03 -10.67
C TYR A 71 17.01 3.60 -12.14
N ILE A 72 17.34 2.36 -12.48
CA ILE A 72 17.12 1.82 -13.83
C ILE A 72 15.61 1.79 -14.15
N LYS A 73 14.77 1.31 -13.23
CA LYS A 73 13.33 1.19 -13.44
C LYS A 73 12.64 2.55 -13.61
N VAL A 74 12.98 3.54 -12.77
CA VAL A 74 12.46 4.91 -12.88
C VAL A 74 12.82 5.52 -14.24
N ASN A 75 14.05 5.32 -14.68
CA ASN A 75 14.51 5.88 -15.96
C ASN A 75 13.83 5.20 -17.17
N GLN A 76 13.48 3.91 -17.07
CA GLN A 76 12.65 3.23 -18.07
C GLN A 76 11.25 3.82 -18.12
N THR A 77 10.59 3.98 -16.98
CA THR A 77 9.25 4.58 -16.90
C THR A 77 9.24 6.01 -17.44
N LEU A 78 10.26 6.80 -17.11
CA LEU A 78 10.39 8.17 -17.61
C LEU A 78 10.49 8.23 -19.13
N ARG A 79 11.22 7.28 -19.75
CA ARG A 79 11.28 7.17 -21.21
C ARG A 79 9.94 6.80 -21.82
N SER A 80 9.21 5.86 -21.22
CA SER A 80 7.87 5.47 -21.68
C SER A 80 6.88 6.63 -21.60
N VAL A 81 6.89 7.38 -20.48
CA VAL A 81 6.04 8.56 -20.30
C VAL A 81 6.41 9.65 -21.31
N LYS A 82 7.70 9.89 -21.53
CA LYS A 82 8.16 10.86 -22.54
C LYS A 82 7.69 10.47 -23.94
N GLN A 83 7.78 9.20 -24.31
CA GLN A 83 7.31 8.70 -25.60
C GLN A 83 5.80 8.86 -25.78
N LEU A 84 5.01 8.69 -24.72
CA LEU A 84 3.57 8.94 -24.75
C LEU A 84 3.26 10.44 -24.91
N LEU A 85 3.98 11.30 -24.19
CA LEU A 85 3.83 12.75 -24.28
C LEU A 85 4.21 13.29 -25.67
N ASP A 86 5.29 12.77 -26.26
CA ASP A 86 5.73 13.17 -27.61
C ASP A 86 4.77 12.64 -28.71
N SER A 87 3.97 11.60 -28.43
CA SER A 87 3.00 11.02 -29.38
C SER A 87 1.64 11.74 -29.42
N HIS A 88 1.34 12.56 -28.41
CA HIS A 88 0.10 13.35 -28.33
C HIS A 88 0.46 14.82 -28.11
N PRO A 89 0.62 15.62 -29.18
CA PRO A 89 0.78 17.06 -29.03
C PRO A 89 -0.52 17.62 -28.43
N VAL A 90 -0.48 17.95 -27.15
CA VAL A 90 -1.56 18.66 -26.47
C VAL A 90 -1.59 20.07 -27.05
N GLU A 91 -2.56 20.33 -27.94
CA GLU A 91 -2.89 21.71 -28.30
C GLU A 91 -3.35 22.46 -27.03
N PRO A 92 -2.85 23.69 -26.80
CA PRO A 92 -3.21 24.45 -25.61
C PRO A 92 -4.71 24.80 -25.63
N VAL A 93 -5.42 24.36 -24.59
CA VAL A 93 -6.88 24.47 -24.35
C VAL A 93 -7.33 25.91 -24.02
N GLU A 94 -6.64 26.95 -24.52
CA GLU A 94 -6.84 28.34 -24.07
C GLU A 94 -7.86 29.15 -24.89
N LYS A 95 -8.80 28.52 -25.64
CA LYS A 95 -9.74 29.28 -26.50
C LYS A 95 -11.21 28.84 -26.52
N GLN A 96 -11.70 28.03 -25.59
CA GLN A 96 -13.12 27.58 -25.62
C GLN A 96 -13.99 27.96 -24.40
N LEU A 97 -13.61 28.99 -23.63
CA LEU A 97 -14.42 29.45 -22.48
C LEU A 97 -14.92 30.89 -22.58
N LEU A 98 -15.03 31.43 -23.78
CA LEU A 98 -15.59 32.77 -24.02
C LEU A 98 -16.56 32.74 -25.21
N ASP A 99 -17.76 32.17 -25.01
CA ASP A 99 -19.03 32.63 -25.61
C ASP A 99 -20.16 31.62 -25.39
N SER A 100 -20.91 31.77 -24.29
CA SER A 100 -22.37 31.57 -24.26
C SER A 100 -22.97 32.01 -22.92
N HIS A 101 -23.40 33.29 -22.89
CA HIS A 101 -24.56 33.93 -22.22
C HIS A 101 -25.69 33.03 -21.60
N PRO A 102 -26.65 33.60 -20.82
CA PRO A 102 -26.55 34.11 -19.45
C PRO A 102 -27.65 33.51 -18.53
N VAL A 103 -27.57 33.85 -17.25
CA VAL A 103 -28.48 33.50 -16.15
C VAL A 103 -29.91 34.01 -16.35
N GLU A 104 -30.92 33.19 -16.05
CA GLU A 104 -32.13 33.66 -15.34
C GLU A 104 -32.70 32.57 -14.39
N PRO A 105 -33.27 32.94 -13.22
CA PRO A 105 -33.64 32.02 -12.16
C PRO A 105 -35.16 31.76 -12.11
N VAL A 106 -35.59 30.54 -11.75
CA VAL A 106 -36.99 30.29 -11.37
C VAL A 106 -37.09 29.45 -10.10
N GLU A 107 -37.61 30.13 -9.09
CA GLU A 107 -38.09 29.70 -7.80
C GLU A 107 -39.47 29.00 -7.94
N LYS A 108 -39.78 28.10 -6.98
CA LYS A 108 -41.11 27.56 -6.63
C LYS A 108 -41.71 26.48 -7.55
N GLN A 109 -41.86 25.28 -6.98
CA GLN A 109 -43.17 24.75 -6.59
C GLN A 109 -43.03 23.50 -5.71
N ALA A 110 -43.58 23.61 -4.51
CA ALA A 110 -43.90 22.50 -3.62
C ALA A 110 -45.41 22.20 -3.72
N LYS A 111 -45.76 20.98 -3.28
CA LYS A 111 -47.11 20.44 -2.99
C LYS A 111 -47.93 19.94 -4.17
N ALA A 112 -48.17 18.63 -4.22
CA ALA A 112 -49.45 18.04 -3.82
C ALA A 112 -49.42 16.50 -4.03
N ALA A 113 -50.38 15.84 -3.38
CA ALA A 113 -50.84 14.46 -3.59
C ALA A 113 -50.15 13.35 -2.78
N THR A 114 -50.66 13.19 -1.56
CA THR A 114 -50.76 11.90 -0.87
C THR A 114 -52.25 11.50 -0.86
N SER A 115 -52.49 10.18 -0.90
CA SER A 115 -53.71 9.45 -0.49
C SER A 115 -54.80 9.24 -1.55
N GLU A 116 -54.97 8.01 -2.01
CA GLU A 116 -55.96 7.03 -1.52
C GLU A 116 -56.07 5.86 -2.50
N VAL A 117 -56.08 4.63 -1.99
CA VAL A 117 -57.15 3.61 -2.18
C VAL A 117 -56.61 2.25 -1.69
N GLU A 118 -57.25 1.77 -0.62
CA GLU A 118 -57.23 0.42 -0.08
C GLU A 118 -58.03 -0.56 -0.96
N MET A 119 -57.65 -1.84 -0.93
CA MET A 119 -58.52 -3.02 -0.70
C MET A 119 -57.66 -4.28 -0.87
N GLU A 120 -57.42 -5.08 0.19
CA GLU A 120 -58.26 -6.21 0.64
C GLU A 120 -58.27 -7.35 -0.40
N THR A 121 -57.70 -8.53 -0.18
CA THR A 121 -58.12 -9.63 0.73
C THR A 121 -56.91 -10.55 1.05
N LYS A 122 -56.64 -11.01 2.28
CA LYS A 122 -57.29 -12.01 3.15
C LYS A 122 -57.11 -13.49 2.75
N ASP A 123 -56.99 -14.30 3.80
CA ASP A 123 -56.99 -15.78 3.94
C ASP A 123 -55.58 -16.41 4.00
N ASP A 124 -55.06 -16.80 5.17
CA ASP A 124 -55.35 -18.01 6.01
C ASP A 124 -54.20 -19.02 5.79
N MET A 125 -53.67 -19.85 6.69
CA MET A 125 -53.83 -20.15 8.12
C MET A 125 -52.58 -21.02 8.47
N ALA A 126 -51.90 -20.80 9.60
CA ALA A 126 -51.93 -21.63 10.81
C ALA A 126 -50.83 -22.71 10.95
N ASN A 127 -50.51 -22.95 12.23
CA ASN A 127 -49.76 -24.06 12.84
C ASN A 127 -48.22 -24.05 12.72
N GLU A 128 -47.44 -24.36 13.76
CA GLU A 128 -47.73 -24.84 15.12
C GLU A 128 -46.50 -24.59 15.99
N SER A 129 -46.75 -24.27 17.26
CA SER A 129 -45.82 -24.30 18.37
C SER A 129 -45.19 -25.67 18.59
N VAL A 130 -44.03 -25.73 19.26
CA VAL A 130 -43.83 -26.40 20.55
C VAL A 130 -42.37 -26.20 21.01
N ASN A 131 -42.27 -26.09 22.34
CA ASN A 131 -41.11 -25.98 23.24
C ASN A 131 -40.02 -27.06 22.99
N ASP A 132 -38.81 -27.02 23.55
CA ASP A 132 -38.56 -27.16 25.00
C ASP A 132 -37.05 -27.14 25.33
N GLU A 133 -36.72 -26.78 26.59
CA GLU A 133 -35.56 -27.16 27.45
C GLU A 133 -34.13 -27.23 26.84
N GLY A 134 -33.05 -26.64 27.39
CA GLY A 134 -32.67 -26.38 28.77
C GLY A 134 -31.20 -26.80 28.95
N LEU A 135 -30.49 -26.16 29.91
CA LEU A 135 -29.18 -26.55 30.49
C LEU A 135 -27.93 -26.24 29.62
N ASP A 136 -26.79 -25.73 30.11
CA ASP A 136 -26.23 -25.67 31.47
C ASP A 136 -25.17 -24.57 31.62
N GLU A 137 -24.93 -24.23 32.88
CA GLU A 137 -23.89 -23.39 33.47
C GLU A 137 -22.45 -23.80 33.10
N PHE A 138 -21.52 -22.85 33.04
CA PHE A 138 -20.24 -22.95 33.74
C PHE A 138 -19.52 -21.59 33.84
N GLU A 139 -19.45 -21.04 35.05
CA GLU A 139 -18.46 -20.04 35.46
C GLU A 139 -17.07 -20.70 35.53
N THR A 140 -16.01 -19.99 35.12
CA THR A 140 -14.70 -20.08 35.78
C THR A 140 -13.94 -18.78 35.56
N THR A 141 -13.92 -17.97 36.61
CA THR A 141 -12.90 -16.95 36.90
C THR A 141 -11.53 -17.60 37.07
N MET A 142 -10.45 -16.92 36.66
CA MET A 142 -9.22 -16.76 37.47
C MET A 142 -8.34 -15.65 36.89
N SER A 143 -8.14 -14.63 37.71
CA SER A 143 -7.11 -13.61 37.61
C SER A 143 -5.72 -14.24 37.65
N ASN A 144 -4.75 -13.61 36.98
CA ASN A 144 -3.39 -13.54 37.52
C ASN A 144 -2.72 -12.25 37.04
N ASP A 145 -2.44 -11.40 38.03
CA ASP A 145 -1.57 -10.24 37.97
C ASP A 145 -0.14 -10.66 37.62
N VAL A 146 0.47 -9.99 36.65
CA VAL A 146 1.91 -9.74 36.64
C VAL A 146 2.13 -8.30 36.22
N GLN A 147 2.43 -7.46 37.21
CA GLN A 147 3.08 -6.17 37.03
C GLN A 147 4.52 -6.41 36.54
N VAL A 148 4.89 -5.80 35.42
CA VAL A 148 6.26 -5.31 35.21
C VAL A 148 6.13 -3.92 34.61
N GLU A 149 6.38 -2.92 35.46
CA GLU A 149 6.81 -1.61 35.00
C GLU A 149 8.20 -1.77 34.37
N ASP A 150 8.37 -1.27 33.15
CA ASP A 150 9.60 -0.56 32.85
C ASP A 150 9.31 0.57 31.86
N SER A 151 9.95 1.70 32.15
CA SER A 151 9.60 3.02 31.66
C SER A 151 10.53 3.47 30.54
N LEU A 152 9.99 4.33 29.67
CA LEU A 152 10.64 5.38 28.88
C LEU A 152 11.34 5.03 27.55
N ASN A 153 11.00 5.91 26.59
CA ASN A 153 11.80 6.35 25.42
C ASN A 153 11.96 5.34 24.28
N ASP A 154 11.87 5.67 22.99
CA ASP A 154 11.85 6.94 22.26
C ASP A 154 11.12 6.70 20.92
N GLU A 155 10.64 7.78 20.32
CA GLU A 155 10.18 7.96 18.93
C GLU A 155 10.43 6.79 17.95
N GLU A 156 9.36 6.14 17.45
CA GLU A 156 9.43 5.31 16.24
C GLU A 156 8.63 5.94 15.08
N PRO A 157 9.20 5.97 13.86
CA PRO A 157 8.81 6.92 12.81
C PRO A 157 7.69 6.38 11.91
N GLU A 158 6.85 7.29 11.43
CA GLU A 158 5.75 7.06 10.47
C GLU A 158 6.18 6.45 9.12
N GLU A 159 7.47 6.17 8.88
CA GLU A 159 8.00 5.61 7.62
C GLU A 159 7.95 4.08 7.52
N VAL A 160 7.93 3.35 8.65
CA VAL A 160 8.03 1.87 8.63
C VAL A 160 6.82 1.20 7.98
N HIS A 161 5.61 1.74 8.22
CA HIS A 161 4.37 1.12 7.72
C HIS A 161 4.09 1.39 6.24
N LYS A 162 4.57 2.50 5.68
CA LYS A 162 4.42 2.78 4.25
C LYS A 162 5.30 1.85 3.40
N TYR A 163 6.46 1.49 3.93
CA TYR A 163 7.35 0.52 3.29
C TYR A 163 6.78 -0.91 3.28
N THR A 164 6.08 -1.35 4.33
CA THR A 164 5.49 -2.71 4.38
C THR A 164 4.34 -2.89 3.40
N ILE A 165 3.49 -1.89 3.20
CA ILE A 165 2.37 -1.96 2.25
C ILE A 165 2.89 -1.97 0.80
N ASN A 166 3.89 -1.13 0.49
CA ASN A 166 4.49 -1.09 -0.83
C ASN A 166 5.25 -2.39 -1.16
N GLU A 167 5.92 -2.98 -0.18
CA GLU A 167 6.55 -4.29 -0.35
C GLU A 167 5.51 -5.41 -0.54
N ALA A 168 4.45 -5.42 0.27
CA ALA A 168 3.41 -6.43 0.20
C ALA A 168 2.61 -6.36 -1.11
N THR A 169 2.34 -5.16 -1.63
CA THR A 169 1.71 -4.97 -2.96
C THR A 169 2.63 -5.41 -4.09
N ALA A 170 3.94 -5.16 -3.99
CA ALA A 170 4.91 -5.68 -4.96
C ALA A 170 5.01 -7.22 -4.93
N ARG A 171 4.91 -7.85 -3.75
CA ARG A 171 4.83 -9.32 -3.63
C ARG A 171 3.56 -9.89 -4.27
N ILE A 172 2.42 -9.24 -4.09
CA ILE A 172 1.16 -9.62 -4.79
C ILE A 172 1.33 -9.52 -6.30
N GLU A 173 1.90 -8.42 -6.81
CA GLU A 173 2.10 -8.26 -8.25
C GLU A 173 3.05 -9.32 -8.83
N ALA A 174 4.07 -9.71 -8.07
CA ALA A 174 4.97 -10.80 -8.44
C ALA A 174 4.25 -12.15 -8.45
N GLU A 175 3.47 -12.47 -7.42
CA GLU A 175 2.68 -13.71 -7.34
C GLU A 175 1.56 -13.77 -8.39
N GLU A 176 0.96 -12.64 -8.77
CA GLU A 176 0.00 -12.57 -9.88
C GLU A 176 0.66 -12.86 -11.23
N LYS A 177 1.90 -12.40 -11.44
CA LYS A 177 2.66 -12.72 -12.65
C LYS A 177 3.02 -14.19 -12.72
N THR A 178 3.47 -14.79 -11.62
CA THR A 178 3.77 -16.23 -11.59
C THR A 178 2.51 -17.06 -11.79
N LEU A 179 1.37 -16.63 -11.24
CA LEU A 179 0.07 -17.25 -11.48
C LEU A 179 -0.32 -17.21 -12.96
N LYS A 180 -0.17 -16.06 -13.63
CA LYS A 180 -0.43 -15.94 -15.08
C LYS A 180 0.43 -16.87 -15.91
N LEU A 181 1.74 -16.94 -15.61
CA LEU A 181 2.64 -17.87 -16.30
C LEU A 181 2.22 -19.33 -16.11
N LYS A 182 1.79 -19.71 -14.90
CA LYS A 182 1.28 -21.05 -14.60
C LYS A 182 -0.06 -21.35 -15.31
N GLU A 183 -0.93 -20.35 -15.47
CA GLU A 183 -2.16 -20.50 -16.26
C GLU A 183 -1.87 -20.68 -17.75
N GLU A 184 -0.86 -19.99 -18.29
CA GLU A 184 -0.36 -20.20 -19.65
C GLU A 184 0.23 -21.61 -19.84
N GLU A 185 1.05 -22.09 -18.89
CA GLU A 185 1.58 -23.47 -18.90
C GLU A 185 0.44 -24.50 -18.93
N ARG A 186 -0.61 -24.30 -18.11
CA ARG A 186 -1.81 -25.15 -18.11
C ARG A 186 -2.49 -25.13 -19.48
N ASN A 187 -2.65 -23.95 -20.08
CA ASN A 187 -3.30 -23.81 -21.39
C ASN A 187 -2.51 -24.50 -22.49
N GLN A 188 -1.18 -24.38 -22.49
CA GLN A 188 -0.31 -25.08 -23.44
C GLN A 188 -0.37 -26.60 -23.27
N LEU A 189 -0.44 -27.11 -22.04
CA LEU A 189 -0.63 -28.55 -21.79
C LEU A 189 -1.99 -29.02 -22.31
N LEU A 190 -3.04 -28.24 -22.09
CA LEU A 190 -4.38 -28.53 -22.59
C LEU A 190 -4.41 -28.52 -24.13
N GLU A 191 -3.76 -27.55 -24.75
CA GLU A 191 -3.64 -27.45 -26.20
C GLU A 191 -2.88 -28.64 -26.79
N LYS A 192 -1.76 -29.05 -26.18
CA LYS A 192 -1.01 -30.26 -26.58
C LYS A 192 -1.84 -31.53 -26.46
N LEU A 193 -2.65 -31.65 -25.40
CA LEU A 193 -3.61 -32.74 -25.21
C LEU A 193 -4.71 -32.74 -26.28
N LEU A 194 -5.17 -31.57 -26.70
CA LEU A 194 -6.24 -31.42 -27.70
C LEU A 194 -5.74 -31.60 -29.13
N HIS A 195 -4.50 -31.20 -29.45
CA HIS A 195 -3.96 -31.24 -30.81
C HIS A 195 -3.33 -32.57 -31.21
N LYS A 196 -2.80 -33.36 -30.28
CA LYS A 196 -2.39 -34.73 -30.59
C LYS A 196 -3.61 -35.65 -30.50
N ALA A 197 -4.36 -35.80 -31.59
CA ALA A 197 -5.54 -36.67 -31.65
C ALA A 197 -5.21 -38.16 -31.46
N ASP A 198 -3.96 -38.59 -31.71
CA ASP A 198 -3.44 -39.96 -31.50
C ASP A 198 -2.33 -39.96 -30.44
N LEU A 199 -2.61 -39.47 -29.23
CA LEU A 199 -1.72 -39.70 -28.08
C LEU A 199 -1.79 -41.17 -27.67
N ASP A 200 -0.62 -41.80 -27.54
CA ASP A 200 -0.51 -43.10 -26.87
C ASP A 200 -0.94 -42.97 -25.39
N ASP A 201 -1.45 -44.06 -24.81
CA ASP A 201 -2.01 -44.04 -23.45
C ASP A 201 -0.97 -43.60 -22.40
N GLU A 202 0.31 -43.93 -22.63
CA GLU A 202 1.43 -43.50 -21.77
C GLU A 202 1.68 -41.98 -21.85
N GLU A 203 1.68 -41.39 -23.05
CA GLU A 203 1.87 -39.95 -23.23
C GLU A 203 0.68 -39.17 -22.62
N LYS A 204 -0.54 -39.69 -22.80
CA LYS A 204 -1.75 -39.11 -22.23
C LYS A 204 -1.69 -39.06 -20.70
N GLN A 205 -1.27 -40.16 -20.07
CA GLN A 205 -1.08 -40.19 -18.61
C GLN A 205 -0.02 -39.18 -18.15
N MET A 206 1.10 -39.08 -18.86
CA MET A 206 2.14 -38.10 -18.55
C MET A 206 1.59 -36.66 -18.56
N TYR A 207 0.81 -36.28 -19.58
CA TYR A 207 0.19 -34.95 -19.66
C TYR A 207 -0.86 -34.72 -18.58
N ILE A 208 -1.67 -35.73 -18.23
CA ILE A 208 -2.64 -35.64 -17.13
C ILE A 208 -1.93 -35.38 -15.81
N THR A 209 -0.87 -36.15 -15.49
CA THR A 209 -0.09 -35.95 -14.26
C THR A 209 0.56 -34.55 -14.22
N GLN A 210 1.07 -34.05 -15.35
CA GLN A 210 1.59 -32.69 -15.43
C GLN A 210 0.52 -31.64 -15.21
N LEU A 211 -0.67 -31.85 -15.77
CA LEU A 211 -1.81 -30.94 -15.61
C LEU A 211 -2.30 -30.91 -14.16
N GLU A 212 -2.36 -32.07 -13.48
CA GLU A 212 -2.67 -32.17 -12.06
C GLU A 212 -1.67 -31.39 -11.21
N LYS A 213 -0.36 -31.55 -11.49
CA LYS A 213 0.69 -30.80 -10.79
C LYS A 213 0.55 -29.29 -10.99
N VAL A 214 0.33 -28.84 -12.23
CA VAL A 214 0.14 -27.40 -12.52
C VAL A 214 -1.12 -26.86 -11.87
N ASN A 215 -2.22 -27.63 -11.85
CA ASN A 215 -3.45 -27.24 -11.17
C ASN A 215 -3.29 -27.14 -9.65
N TYR A 216 -2.51 -28.06 -9.05
CA TYR A 216 -2.16 -28.00 -7.63
C TYR A 216 -1.33 -26.75 -7.31
N ASP A 217 -0.31 -26.46 -8.12
CA ASP A 217 0.50 -25.24 -7.98
C ASP A 217 -0.40 -23.99 -8.08
N LEU A 218 -1.29 -23.93 -9.07
CA LEU A 218 -2.25 -22.83 -9.25
C LEU A 218 -3.17 -22.65 -8.04
N PHE A 219 -3.67 -23.74 -7.47
CA PHE A 219 -4.50 -23.68 -6.27
C PHE A 219 -3.74 -23.06 -5.09
N ASN A 220 -2.50 -23.50 -4.85
CA ASN A 220 -1.67 -22.97 -3.78
C ASN A 220 -1.32 -21.50 -3.99
N LEU A 221 -0.93 -21.10 -5.21
CA LEU A 221 -0.65 -19.70 -5.53
C LEU A 221 -1.90 -18.82 -5.31
N ARG A 222 -3.08 -19.27 -5.74
CA ARG A 222 -4.35 -18.54 -5.51
C ARG A 222 -4.68 -18.40 -4.02
N SER A 223 -4.48 -19.46 -3.25
CA SER A 223 -4.70 -19.44 -1.81
C SER A 223 -3.77 -18.45 -1.11
N ASN A 224 -2.48 -18.48 -1.44
CA ASN A 224 -1.47 -17.56 -0.90
C ASN A 224 -1.78 -16.10 -1.24
N LEU A 225 -2.13 -15.81 -2.50
CA LEU A 225 -2.55 -14.47 -2.91
C LEU A 225 -3.75 -13.97 -2.12
N ASN A 226 -4.75 -14.82 -1.90
CA ASN A 226 -5.92 -14.45 -1.11
C ASN A 226 -5.55 -14.17 0.35
N GLN A 227 -4.63 -14.92 0.94
CA GLN A 227 -4.13 -14.66 2.29
C GLN A 227 -3.34 -13.35 2.35
N LEU A 228 -2.47 -13.07 1.37
CA LEU A 228 -1.72 -11.82 1.30
C LEU A 228 -2.65 -10.61 1.14
N ARG A 229 -3.64 -10.69 0.24
CA ARG A 229 -4.67 -9.64 0.09
C ARG A 229 -5.43 -9.40 1.38
N LYS A 230 -5.81 -10.45 2.11
CA LYS A 230 -6.47 -10.32 3.42
C LYS A 230 -5.58 -9.61 4.43
N LYS A 231 -4.29 -10.00 4.53
CA LYS A 231 -3.32 -9.37 5.44
C LYS A 231 -3.10 -7.89 5.13
N ILE A 232 -3.01 -7.52 3.85
CA ILE A 232 -2.89 -6.10 3.47
C ILE A 232 -4.15 -5.33 3.86
N ASN A 233 -5.34 -5.88 3.55
CA ASN A 233 -6.59 -5.19 3.88
C ASN A 233 -6.77 -5.04 5.39
N SER A 234 -6.38 -6.04 6.20
CA SER A 234 -6.41 -5.91 7.66
C SER A 234 -5.42 -4.85 8.14
N SER A 235 -4.17 -4.89 7.69
CA SER A 235 -3.15 -3.90 8.11
C SER A 235 -3.48 -2.48 7.65
N LEU A 236 -4.07 -2.31 6.47
CA LEU A 236 -4.58 -1.01 6.00
C LEU A 236 -5.72 -0.52 6.88
N SER A 237 -6.68 -1.40 7.19
CA SER A 237 -7.81 -1.02 8.06
C SER A 237 -7.35 -0.61 9.46
N GLU A 238 -6.36 -1.32 10.03
CA GLU A 238 -5.75 -0.98 11.31
C GLU A 238 -5.01 0.35 11.25
N MET A 239 -4.24 0.61 10.18
CA MET A 239 -3.54 1.88 9.99
C MET A 239 -4.52 3.07 9.91
N PHE A 240 -5.61 2.92 9.14
CA PHE A 240 -6.65 3.94 9.09
C PHE A 240 -7.36 4.13 10.43
N VAL A 241 -7.55 3.08 11.22
CA VAL A 241 -8.14 3.20 12.56
C VAL A 241 -7.17 3.90 13.53
N LEU A 242 -5.88 3.58 13.49
CA LEU A 242 -4.84 4.18 14.33
C LEU A 242 -4.70 5.68 14.06
N GLU A 243 -4.62 6.08 12.79
CA GLU A 243 -4.50 7.49 12.41
C GLU A 243 -5.76 8.29 12.81
N LYS A 244 -6.95 7.70 12.68
CA LYS A 244 -8.20 8.27 13.18
C LYS A 244 -8.18 8.46 14.69
N THR A 245 -7.68 7.47 15.44
CA THR A 245 -7.63 7.56 16.90
C THR A 245 -6.59 8.58 17.38
N LYS A 246 -5.47 8.75 16.68
CA LYS A 246 -4.41 9.73 17.01
C LYS A 246 -4.95 11.16 16.94
N GLN A 247 -5.59 11.53 15.84
CA GLN A 247 -6.14 12.88 15.65
C GLN A 247 -7.29 13.19 16.62
N VAL A 248 -8.16 12.21 16.90
CA VAL A 248 -9.19 12.36 17.93
C VAL A 248 -8.56 12.49 19.31
N ARG A 249 -7.50 11.76 19.60
CA ARG A 249 -6.71 11.87 20.84
C ARG A 249 -6.12 13.27 20.98
N ASP A 250 -5.45 13.81 19.97
CA ASP A 250 -4.84 15.15 20.04
C ASP A 250 -5.89 16.25 20.32
N VAL A 251 -7.08 16.12 19.72
CA VAL A 251 -8.20 17.05 19.97
C VAL A 251 -8.75 16.88 21.39
N VAL A 252 -8.90 15.64 21.87
CA VAL A 252 -9.37 15.33 23.23
C VAL A 252 -8.35 15.78 24.30
N GLU A 253 -7.06 15.67 24.02
CA GLU A 253 -5.99 16.15 24.89
C GLU A 253 -6.07 17.67 25.06
N LYS A 254 -6.28 18.41 23.96
CA LYS A 254 -6.50 19.86 24.01
C LYS A 254 -7.82 20.26 24.71
N LEU A 255 -8.88 19.46 24.57
CA LEU A 255 -10.15 19.68 25.27
C LEU A 255 -10.06 19.37 26.77
N GLY A 256 -9.10 18.55 27.17
CA GLY A 256 -8.94 18.02 28.53
C GLY A 256 -9.70 16.68 28.70
N PRO A 257 -9.00 15.56 28.92
CA PRO A 257 -9.63 14.24 29.01
C PRO A 257 -10.62 14.12 30.17
N GLU A 258 -10.31 14.75 31.31
CA GLU A 258 -11.20 14.87 32.48
C GLU A 258 -12.55 15.52 32.11
N PHE A 259 -12.49 16.61 31.35
CA PHE A 259 -13.68 17.35 30.93
C PHE A 259 -14.48 16.59 29.88
N VAL A 260 -13.81 15.92 28.94
CA VAL A 260 -14.49 15.12 27.92
C VAL A 260 -15.19 13.91 28.56
N SER A 261 -14.57 13.26 29.56
CA SER A 261 -15.15 12.10 30.24
C SER A 261 -16.36 12.44 31.11
N SER A 262 -16.37 13.62 31.73
CA SER A 262 -17.42 14.06 32.67
C SER A 262 -18.45 15.02 32.08
N GLY A 263 -18.12 15.70 30.97
CA GLY A 263 -18.95 16.74 30.36
C GLY A 263 -20.14 16.21 29.59
N SER A 264 -21.22 17.01 29.52
CA SER A 264 -22.36 16.67 28.67
C SER A 264 -22.03 16.90 27.19
N PHE A 265 -22.80 16.28 26.29
CA PHE A 265 -22.65 16.48 24.85
C PHE A 265 -22.64 17.95 24.42
N ALA A 266 -23.49 18.78 25.04
CA ALA A 266 -23.57 20.21 24.74
C ALA A 266 -22.32 20.97 25.21
N ASP A 267 -21.81 20.62 26.40
CA ASP A 267 -20.62 21.25 26.97
C ASP A 267 -19.38 20.94 26.14
N ILE A 268 -19.22 19.68 25.71
CA ILE A 268 -18.12 19.28 24.84
C ILE A 268 -18.21 19.97 23.48
N ASN A 269 -19.40 20.03 22.87
CA ASN A 269 -19.57 20.68 21.57
C ASN A 269 -19.30 22.20 21.64
N SER A 270 -19.74 22.87 22.70
CA SER A 270 -19.47 24.30 22.89
C SER A 270 -17.97 24.58 23.04
N ARG A 271 -17.27 23.77 23.84
CA ARG A 271 -15.82 23.91 24.03
C ARG A 271 -15.03 23.55 22.77
N PHE A 272 -15.49 22.54 22.02
CA PHE A 272 -14.92 22.18 20.72
C PHE A 272 -15.08 23.32 19.70
N GLN A 273 -16.23 24.01 19.68
CA GLN A 273 -16.45 25.16 18.78
C GLN A 273 -15.52 26.34 19.08
N VAL A 274 -15.10 26.53 20.33
CA VAL A 274 -14.06 27.51 20.68
C VAL A 274 -12.68 27.03 20.24
N LEU A 275 -12.40 25.73 20.46
CA LEU A 275 -11.11 25.14 20.15
C LEU A 275 -10.87 24.97 18.64
N LYS A 276 -11.92 24.95 17.82
CA LYS A 276 -11.81 24.73 16.37
C LYS A 276 -10.92 25.77 15.70
N ASP A 277 -10.95 27.02 16.18
CA ASP A 277 -10.23 28.13 15.56
C ASP A 277 -8.72 28.02 15.85
N GLU A 278 -8.33 27.20 16.84
CA GLU A 278 -6.94 26.88 17.20
C GLU A 278 -6.45 25.54 16.60
N LEU A 279 -7.33 24.79 15.94
CA LEU A 279 -6.98 23.52 15.29
C LEU A 279 -6.49 23.75 13.87
N PRO A 280 -5.50 22.96 13.40
CA PRO A 280 -5.10 22.97 11.99
C PRO A 280 -6.29 22.56 11.11
N GLU A 281 -6.45 23.22 9.96
CA GLU A 281 -7.55 22.94 9.03
C GLU A 281 -7.53 21.49 8.51
N SER A 282 -6.34 20.89 8.43
CA SER A 282 -6.17 19.46 8.12
C SER A 282 -6.89 18.55 9.12
N VAL A 283 -6.90 18.89 10.41
CA VAL A 283 -7.58 18.11 11.45
C VAL A 283 -9.10 18.25 11.33
N ILE A 284 -9.60 19.44 11.01
CA ILE A 284 -11.03 19.70 10.83
C ILE A 284 -11.56 18.93 9.62
N ASP A 285 -10.83 18.95 8.49
CA ASP A 285 -11.20 18.19 7.30
C ASP A 285 -11.19 16.68 7.56
N LEU A 286 -10.28 16.20 8.41
CA LEU A 286 -10.24 14.79 8.82
C LEU A 286 -11.41 14.42 9.74
N LEU A 287 -11.77 15.28 10.68
CA LEU A 287 -12.97 15.08 11.51
C LEU A 287 -14.25 15.08 10.64
N ARG A 288 -14.30 15.93 9.61
CA ARG A 288 -15.43 16.02 8.67
C ARG A 288 -15.52 14.80 7.77
N SER A 289 -14.40 14.38 7.17
CA SER A 289 -14.34 13.18 6.31
C SER A 289 -14.68 11.88 7.05
N ASN A 290 -14.46 11.82 8.37
CA ASN A 290 -14.85 10.68 9.20
C ASN A 290 -16.28 10.79 9.79
N GLU A 291 -17.02 11.86 9.46
CA GLU A 291 -18.38 12.15 9.96
C GLU A 291 -18.46 12.36 11.48
N TYR A 292 -17.34 12.72 12.11
CA TYR A 292 -17.32 13.05 13.53
C TYR A 292 -17.94 14.42 13.80
N ILE A 293 -17.86 15.31 12.81
CA ILE A 293 -18.51 16.62 12.82
C ILE A 293 -19.46 16.78 11.62
N ASP A 294 -20.49 17.61 11.77
CA ASP A 294 -21.44 17.97 10.72
C ASP A 294 -20.89 19.07 9.80
N SER A 295 -21.67 19.45 8.78
CA SER A 295 -21.34 20.55 7.85
C SER A 295 -21.19 21.91 8.54
N ASN A 296 -21.71 22.06 9.76
CA ASN A 296 -21.60 23.26 10.58
C ASN A 296 -20.46 23.16 11.62
N ASN A 297 -19.61 22.13 11.50
CA ASN A 297 -18.52 21.80 12.42
C ASN A 297 -18.97 21.48 13.86
N ASN A 298 -20.22 21.07 14.08
CA ASN A 298 -20.66 20.53 15.35
C ASN A 298 -20.34 19.06 15.46
N LEU A 299 -19.96 18.61 16.65
CA LEU A 299 -19.81 17.20 16.96
C LEU A 299 -21.11 16.44 16.74
N ASN A 300 -21.05 15.36 15.97
CA ASN A 300 -22.13 14.40 15.82
C ASN A 300 -22.10 13.37 16.96
N ARG A 301 -23.19 12.60 17.11
CA ARG A 301 -23.26 11.48 18.07
C ARG A 301 -22.11 10.49 17.91
N LYS A 302 -21.65 10.26 16.68
CA LYS A 302 -20.52 9.41 16.34
C LYS A 302 -19.21 9.99 16.87
N GLY A 303 -18.93 11.27 16.60
CA GLY A 303 -17.76 11.98 17.09
C GLY A 303 -17.71 12.03 18.62
N TYR A 304 -18.82 12.34 19.27
CA TYR A 304 -18.90 12.34 20.73
C TYR A 304 -18.55 11.00 21.38
N ARG A 305 -19.06 9.89 20.82
CA ARG A 305 -18.72 8.55 21.32
C ARG A 305 -17.22 8.25 21.20
N GLU A 306 -16.60 8.63 20.09
CA GLU A 306 -15.16 8.43 19.89
C GLU A 306 -14.33 9.34 20.80
N PHE A 307 -14.75 10.58 21.01
CA PHE A 307 -14.09 11.50 21.95
C PHE A 307 -14.14 10.95 23.37
N LEU A 308 -15.29 10.42 23.81
CA LEU A 308 -15.43 9.76 25.12
C LEU A 308 -14.57 8.51 25.25
N LYS A 309 -14.54 7.64 24.23
CA LYS A 309 -13.69 6.44 24.24
C LYS A 309 -12.22 6.81 24.34
N SER A 310 -11.80 7.82 23.59
CA SER A 310 -10.43 8.33 23.61
C SER A 310 -10.07 8.89 24.98
N ALA A 311 -10.94 9.73 25.57
CA ALA A 311 -10.74 10.29 26.90
C ALA A 311 -10.61 9.21 27.98
N LYS A 312 -11.47 8.18 27.94
CA LYS A 312 -11.41 7.04 28.87
C LYS A 312 -10.15 6.19 28.73
N LYS A 313 -9.50 6.21 27.56
CA LYS A 313 -8.25 5.47 27.33
C LYS A 313 -7.02 6.28 27.79
N MET A 314 -7.20 7.56 28.10
CA MET A 314 -6.14 8.47 28.57
C MET A 314 -6.12 8.65 30.08
N LEU A 315 -7.25 8.43 30.74
CA LEU A 315 -7.40 8.40 32.20
C LEU A 315 -7.09 7.00 32.72
#